data_AF-A0A542IVL0-F1
#
_entry.id   AF-A0A542IVL0-F1
#
_cell.length_a   1.000
_cell.length_b   1.000
_cell.length_c   1.000
_cell.angle_alpha   90.00
_cell.angle_beta   90.00
_cell.angle_gamma   90.00
#
_symmetry.space_group_name_H-M   'P 1'
#
loop_
_entity.id
_entity.type
_entity.pdbx_description
1 polymer ?
#
loop_
_entity_poly.entity_id
_entity_poly.type
_entity_poly.pdbx_seq_one_letter_code
_entity_poly.pdbx_strand_id
1 'polypeptide(L)'
;MAHSQFDTFLQEATHLDKAYDHSLDDDGLYGLYTSWCFINQQTPGQESVFWAAMKHRMPAGHNGLRMKGPAAADYILTSYPGLV
;
A
#
# COMPACT_ATOMS: atom_id res chain seq x y z
N MET A 1 7.44 -14.05 -15.50
CA MET A 1 7.13 -12.60 -15.61
C MET A 1 7.66 -11.97 -14.34
N ALA A 2 8.55 -10.99 -14.41
CA ALA A 2 9.03 -10.30 -13.21
C ALA A 2 7.90 -9.42 -12.69
N HIS A 3 7.14 -9.91 -11.70
CA HIS A 3 6.23 -9.05 -10.95
C HIS A 3 7.10 -7.98 -10.30
N SER A 4 6.82 -6.71 -10.59
CA SER A 4 7.54 -5.62 -9.91
C SER A 4 7.21 -5.68 -8.43
N GLN A 5 8.10 -5.20 -7.56
CA GLN A 5 7.81 -5.07 -6.12
C GLN A 5 6.44 -4.40 -5.85
N PHE A 6 6.04 -3.47 -6.70
CA PHE A 6 4.74 -2.80 -6.65
C PHE A 6 3.54 -3.72 -6.94
N ASP A 7 3.69 -4.68 -7.86
CA ASP A 7 2.62 -5.63 -8.19
C ASP A 7 2.43 -6.64 -7.05
N THR A 8 3.54 -7.13 -6.47
CA THR A 8 3.50 -7.99 -5.29
C THR A 8 2.93 -7.26 -4.08
N PHE A 9 3.37 -6.02 -3.84
CA PHE A 9 2.80 -5.15 -2.82
C PHE A 9 1.28 -5.01 -2.98
N LEU A 10 0.80 -4.67 -4.18
CA LEU A 10 -0.63 -4.53 -4.43
C LEU A 10 -1.38 -5.84 -4.17
N GLN A 11 -0.80 -6.97 -4.53
CA GLN A 11 -1.44 -8.28 -4.35
C GLN A 11 -1.44 -8.75 -2.89
N GLU A 12 -0.40 -8.46 -2.11
CA GLU A 12 -0.25 -8.95 -0.73
C GLU A 12 -0.79 -7.97 0.31
N ALA A 13 -0.46 -6.69 0.19
CA ALA A 13 -0.80 -5.66 1.17
C ALA A 13 -2.10 -4.92 0.83
N THR A 14 -2.57 -4.98 -0.43
CA THR A 14 -3.82 -4.31 -0.82
C THR A 14 -4.85 -5.29 -1.39
N HIS A 15 -6.11 -4.89 -1.41
CA HIS A 15 -7.12 -5.50 -2.25
C HIS A 15 -8.06 -4.46 -2.82
N LEU A 16 -8.54 -4.73 -4.02
CA LEU A 16 -9.57 -3.93 -4.66
C LEU A 16 -10.93 -4.36 -4.11
N ASP A 17 -11.55 -3.48 -3.34
CA ASP A 17 -12.93 -3.62 -2.85
C ASP A 17 -13.80 -2.59 -3.58
N LYS A 18 -14.51 -3.05 -4.61
CA LYS A 18 -15.44 -2.20 -5.40
C LYS A 18 -16.72 -1.85 -4.65
N ALA A 19 -17.00 -2.48 -3.52
CA ALA A 19 -18.21 -2.23 -2.74
C ALA A 19 -18.00 -1.11 -1.71
N TYR A 20 -16.76 -0.64 -1.53
CA TYR A 20 -16.41 0.33 -0.51
C TYR A 20 -16.02 1.66 -1.16
N ASP A 21 -16.74 2.73 -0.79
CA ASP A 21 -16.52 4.07 -1.34
C ASP A 21 -15.30 4.77 -0.69
N HIS A 22 -14.78 4.22 0.42
CA HIS A 22 -13.65 4.80 1.13
C HIS A 22 -12.32 4.22 0.61
N SER A 23 -11.59 5.03 -0.15
CA SER A 23 -10.24 4.73 -0.61
C SER A 23 -9.20 5.04 0.46
N LEU A 24 -8.08 4.32 0.43
CA LEU A 24 -6.90 4.71 1.18
C LEU A 24 -6.37 6.07 0.71
N ASP A 25 -6.09 6.97 1.64
CA ASP A 25 -5.35 8.21 1.37
C ASP A 25 -3.93 7.92 0.88
N ASP A 26 -3.38 8.89 0.16
CA ASP A 26 -2.06 8.79 -0.45
C ASP A 26 -0.96 8.48 0.59
N ASP A 27 -0.94 9.23 1.71
CA ASP A 27 -0.02 8.98 2.82
C ASP A 27 -0.17 7.57 3.41
N GLY A 28 -1.41 7.10 3.53
CA GLY A 28 -1.70 5.75 4.04
C GLY A 28 -1.21 4.64 3.14
N LEU A 29 -1.28 4.85 1.82
CA LEU A 29 -0.82 3.89 0.83
C LEU A 29 0.70 3.80 0.80
N TYR A 30 1.38 4.94 0.87
CA TYR A 30 2.84 4.97 0.94
C TYR A 30 3.35 4.38 2.26
N GLY A 31 2.71 4.69 3.39
CA GLY A 31 3.06 4.10 4.67
C GLY A 31 2.81 2.59 4.73
N LEU A 32 1.73 2.09 4.13
CA LEU A 32 1.52 0.65 3.98
C LEU A 32 2.64 0.01 3.14
N TYR A 33 3.09 0.70 2.08
CA TYR A 33 4.19 0.23 1.24
C TYR A 33 5.52 0.17 1.98
N THR A 34 5.84 1.15 2.83
CA THR A 34 7.05 1.11 3.65
C THR A 34 7.01 -0.03 4.67
N SER A 35 5.87 -0.24 5.34
CA SER A 35 5.65 -1.39 6.24
C SER A 35 5.80 -2.72 5.50
N TRP A 36 5.20 -2.86 4.31
CA TRP A 36 5.35 -4.07 3.50
C TRP A 36 6.81 -4.30 3.07
N CYS A 37 7.53 -3.23 2.70
CA CYS A 37 8.95 -3.32 2.38
C CYS A 37 9.76 -3.81 3.58
N PHE A 38 9.49 -3.29 4.77
CA PHE A 38 10.19 -3.69 6.00
C PHE A 38 9.99 -5.18 6.31
N ILE A 39 8.75 -5.68 6.22
CA ILE A 39 8.40 -7.09 6.44
C ILE A 39 9.07 -8.00 5.40
N ASN A 40 9.09 -7.58 4.13
CA ASN A 40 9.66 -8.36 3.03
C ASN A 40 11.18 -8.14 2.85
N GLN A 41 11.83 -7.42 3.77
CA GLN A 41 13.24 -7.07 3.71
C GLN A 41 13.63 -6.37 2.38
N GLN A 42 12.70 -5.59 1.82
CA GLN A 42 12.91 -4.77 0.64
C GLN A 42 13.22 -3.33 1.03
N THR A 43 13.96 -2.62 0.18
CA THR A 43 14.23 -1.20 0.37
C THR A 43 13.07 -0.38 -0.20
N PRO A 44 12.36 0.43 0.61
CA PRO A 44 11.36 1.33 0.08
C PRO A 44 12.02 2.34 -0.86
N GLY A 45 11.44 2.49 -2.05
CA GLY A 45 11.88 3.49 -3.02
C GLY A 45 11.36 4.88 -2.66
N GLN A 46 11.83 5.90 -3.37
CA GLN A 46 11.29 7.25 -3.22
C GLN A 46 9.79 7.28 -3.52
N GLU A 47 9.07 8.11 -2.76
CA GLU A 47 7.63 8.31 -2.91
C GLU A 47 7.24 8.70 -4.34
N SER A 48 8.03 9.55 -4.99
CA SER A 48 7.83 9.96 -6.40
C SER A 48 7.86 8.77 -7.37
N VAL A 49 8.77 7.82 -7.16
CA VAL A 49 8.91 6.61 -7.97
C VAL A 49 7.74 5.67 -7.72
N PHE A 50 7.34 5.53 -6.46
CA PHE A 50 6.16 4.77 -6.07
C PHE A 50 4.91 5.31 -6.75
N TRP A 51 4.65 6.61 -6.65
CA TRP A 51 3.47 7.22 -7.28
C TRP A 51 3.49 7.14 -8.80
N ALA A 52 4.65 7.31 -9.43
CA ALA A 52 4.78 7.11 -10.87
C ALA A 52 4.40 5.67 -11.27
N ALA A 53 4.87 4.67 -10.50
CA ALA A 53 4.52 3.27 -10.72
C ALA A 53 3.04 2.97 -10.46
N MET A 54 2.43 3.63 -9.46
CA MET A 54 1.04 3.46 -9.07
C MET A 54 0.05 4.09 -10.05
N LYS A 55 0.38 5.24 -10.64
CA LYS A 55 -0.44 5.88 -11.70
C LYS A 55 -0.72 4.97 -12.89
N HIS A 56 0.20 4.04 -13.19
CA HIS A 56 0.02 3.06 -14.26
C HIS A 56 -0.78 1.83 -13.83
N ARG A 57 -0.88 1.56 -12.53
CA ARG A 57 -1.50 0.35 -11.95
C ARG A 57 -2.88 0.60 -11.37
N MET A 58 -3.13 1.83 -10.94
CA MET A 58 -4.39 2.28 -10.36
C MET A 58 -5.10 3.19 -11.35
N PRO A 59 -6.41 3.00 -11.59
CA PRO A 59 -7.19 3.96 -12.35
C PRO A 59 -7.24 5.29 -11.59
N ALA A 60 -7.10 6.41 -12.32
CA ALA A 60 -7.21 7.74 -11.75
C ALA A 60 -8.62 7.94 -11.15
N GLY A 61 -8.72 8.08 -9.82
CA GLY A 61 -9.98 8.23 -9.09
C GLY A 61 -10.04 7.33 -7.86
N HIS A 62 -11.25 6.99 -7.40
CA HIS A 62 -11.48 6.10 -6.26
C HIS A 62 -10.94 4.71 -6.59
N ASN A 63 -9.75 4.42 -6.08
CA ASN A 63 -8.98 3.22 -6.38
C ASN A 63 -9.59 1.98 -5.70
N GLY A 64 -10.59 2.16 -4.82
CA GLY A 64 -11.24 1.11 -4.05
C GLY A 64 -10.26 0.24 -3.26
N LEU A 65 -9.04 0.73 -3.03
CA LEU A 65 -8.00 -0.07 -2.40
C LEU A 65 -8.16 -0.03 -0.90
N ARG A 66 -8.17 -1.22 -0.32
CA ARG A 66 -8.13 -1.43 1.12
C ARG A 66 -6.84 -2.12 1.51
N MET A 67 -6.35 -1.74 2.68
CA MET A 67 -5.24 -2.41 3.34
C MET A 67 -5.64 -3.82 3.75
N LYS A 68 -4.72 -4.78 3.58
CA LYS A 68 -4.85 -6.14 4.11
C LYS A 68 -3.50 -6.71 4.49
N GLY A 69 -3.54 -7.85 5.18
CA GLY A 69 -2.36 -8.64 5.48
C GLY A 69 -1.48 -8.04 6.58
N PRO A 70 -0.28 -8.61 6.78
CA PRO A 70 0.59 -8.26 7.89
C PRO A 70 1.13 -6.82 7.81
N ALA A 71 1.36 -6.31 6.59
CA ALA A 71 1.77 -4.92 6.37
C ALA A 71 0.72 -3.91 6.83
N ALA A 72 -0.58 -4.26 6.72
CA ALA A 72 -1.65 -3.40 7.21
C ALA A 72 -1.66 -3.29 8.74
N ALA A 73 -1.46 -4.43 9.41
CA ALA A 73 -1.35 -4.45 10.87
C ALA A 73 -0.13 -3.65 11.34
N ASP A 74 1.02 -3.84 10.69
CA ASP A 74 2.24 -3.09 10.98
C ASP A 74 2.03 -1.59 10.79
N TYR A 75 1.45 -1.16 9.67
CA TYR A 75 1.15 0.26 9.42
C TYR A 75 0.22 0.86 10.48
N ILE A 76 -0.82 0.12 10.91
CA ILE A 76 -1.72 0.60 11.96
C ILE A 76 -0.95 0.80 13.28
N LEU A 77 -0.08 -0.14 13.64
CA LEU A 77 0.76 -0.06 14.83
C LEU A 77 1.77 1.11 14.75
N THR A 78 2.37 1.34 13.58
CA THR A 78 3.37 2.41 13.40
C THR A 78 2.72 3.79 13.32
N SER A 79 1.56 3.91 12.68
CA SER A 79 0.88 5.19 12.42
C SER A 79 -0.05 5.61 13.54
N TYR A 80 -0.53 4.67 14.37
CA TYR A 80 -1.32 4.94 15.56
C TYR A 80 -0.65 4.36 16.82
N PRO A 81 0.50 4.90 17.25
CA PRO A 81 1.22 4.41 18.43
C PRO A 81 0.46 4.62 19.77
N GLY A 82 -0.70 5.28 19.75
CA GLY A 82 -1.52 5.60 20.92
C GLY A 82 -2.78 4.75 21.09
N LEU A 83 -2.96 3.68 20.30
CA LEU A 83 -4.08 2.76 20.44
C LEU A 83 -3.74 1.62 21.44
N VAL A 84 -3.30 1.99 22.65
CA VAL A 84 -3.05 1.06 23.78
C VAL A 84 -3.55 1.71 25.07
#